data_AF-A0A507WH77-F1
#
_entry.id   AF-A0A507WH77-F1
#
_cell.length_a   1.000
_cell.length_b   1.000
_cell.length_c   1.000
_cell.angle_alpha   90.00
_cell.angle_beta   90.00
_cell.angle_gamma   90.00
#
_symmetry.space_group_name_H-M   'P 1'
#
loop_
_entity.id
_entity.type
_entity.pdbx_description
1 polymer ?
#
loop_
_entity_poly.entity_id
_entity_poly.type
_entity_poly.pdbx_seq_one_letter_code
_entity_poly.pdbx_strand_id
1 'polypeptide(L)'
;MTTQVWWGEYPFTVEQTRRWNFAGLDLQLKRNAQEWHVETYRHPHQNEDAHDWSISDTNLLLPEPSVLQRYIFNQTGDKIILSPALADRSVVIKPIDPLFIPANQAVTLFVSTPVWMRVSTTQAVDKPLIDIPIIRPTDTWFGSSPIRGEICYATKVFGRIELAQLPIRAFRAVTPVYIENHGSQTMPIERINIPTALLPLYSATDGRLWTPTLAVELTNNGRAPKLRIDNRLHSQAGVATLQSTARVANPDNFVGLFEHFFD
;
A
#
# COMPACT_ATOMS: atom_id res chain seq x y z
N MET A 1 -6.63 -24.48 3.93
CA MET A 1 -6.86 -23.63 5.12
C MET A 1 -7.11 -22.23 4.59
N THR A 2 -8.26 -21.63 4.87
CA THR A 2 -8.60 -20.28 4.39
C THR A 2 -7.79 -19.30 5.23
N THR A 3 -6.81 -18.64 4.62
CA THR A 3 -6.04 -17.59 5.30
C THR A 3 -6.99 -16.47 5.71
N GLN A 4 -7.05 -16.16 7.01
CA GLN A 4 -7.94 -15.14 7.52
C GLN A 4 -7.47 -13.75 7.07
N VAL A 5 -8.36 -12.98 6.45
CA VAL A 5 -8.07 -11.64 5.91
C VAL A 5 -9.02 -10.61 6.52
N TRP A 6 -8.56 -9.36 6.64
CA TRP A 6 -9.33 -8.29 7.29
C TRP A 6 -10.27 -7.54 6.35
N TRP A 7 -10.21 -7.85 5.05
CA TRP A 7 -11.01 -7.22 4.01
C TRP A 7 -12.12 -8.15 3.52
N GLY A 8 -13.17 -7.56 2.99
CA GLY A 8 -14.37 -8.25 2.53
C GLY A 8 -15.66 -7.51 2.89
N GLU A 9 -16.77 -8.20 2.71
CA GLU A 9 -18.10 -7.73 3.12
C GLU A 9 -18.38 -8.11 4.57
N TYR A 10 -18.85 -7.14 5.35
CA TYR A 10 -19.21 -7.34 6.75
C TYR A 10 -20.67 -6.97 6.96
N PRO A 11 -21.53 -7.91 7.40
CA PRO A 11 -22.92 -7.62 7.71
C PRO A 11 -23.05 -6.88 9.05
N PHE A 12 -24.06 -6.01 9.12
CA PHE A 12 -24.43 -5.22 10.29
C PHE A 12 -25.95 -5.22 10.50
N THR A 13 -26.40 -5.47 11.72
CA THR A 13 -27.76 -5.10 12.14
C THR A 13 -27.83 -3.61 12.46
N VAL A 14 -29.05 -3.05 12.50
CA VAL A 14 -29.26 -1.67 12.95
C VAL A 14 -28.84 -1.56 14.42
N GLU A 15 -28.20 -0.45 14.78
CA GLU A 15 -27.54 -0.14 16.06
C GLU A 15 -26.31 -1.02 16.40
N GLN A 16 -25.87 -1.92 15.50
CA GLN A 16 -24.66 -2.71 15.74
C GLN A 16 -23.41 -1.84 15.60
N THR A 17 -22.52 -1.97 16.58
CA THR A 17 -21.18 -1.39 16.56
C THR A 17 -20.14 -2.51 16.50
N ARG A 18 -19.20 -2.39 15.58
CA ARG A 18 -18.07 -3.31 15.43
C ARG A 18 -16.77 -2.53 15.36
N ARG A 19 -15.75 -3.07 16.02
CA ARG A 19 -14.41 -2.51 16.05
C ARG A 19 -13.43 -3.44 15.36
N TRP A 20 -12.53 -2.85 14.58
CA TRP A 20 -11.31 -3.46 14.10
C TRP A 20 -10.13 -2.78 14.78
N ASN A 21 -9.16 -3.58 15.22
CA ASN A 21 -7.88 -3.08 15.68
C ASN A 21 -6.82 -3.52 14.65
N PHE A 22 -6.10 -2.56 14.08
CA PHE A 22 -5.09 -2.76 13.04
C PHE A 22 -3.76 -2.14 13.46
N ALA A 23 -2.79 -2.92 13.97
CA ALA A 23 -1.53 -2.36 14.47
C ALA A 23 -1.79 -1.16 15.42
N GLY A 24 -1.50 0.08 14.99
CA GLY A 24 -1.81 1.32 15.72
C GLY A 24 -2.99 2.14 15.16
N LEU A 25 -3.94 1.53 14.47
CA LEU A 25 -5.19 2.15 14.00
C LEU A 25 -6.39 1.34 14.50
N ASP A 26 -7.28 1.97 15.24
CA ASP A 26 -8.59 1.42 15.56
C ASP A 26 -9.64 2.04 14.63
N LEU A 27 -10.49 1.19 14.08
CA LEU A 27 -11.67 1.57 13.30
C LEU A 27 -12.90 1.07 14.03
N GLN A 28 -13.83 1.95 14.32
CA GLN A 28 -15.14 1.60 14.86
C GLN A 28 -16.23 2.02 13.87
N LEU A 29 -17.06 1.06 13.49
CA LEU A 29 -18.20 1.29 12.61
C LEU A 29 -19.49 1.03 13.37
N LYS A 30 -20.42 1.99 13.30
CA LYS A 30 -21.79 1.79 13.78
C LYS A 30 -22.78 2.03 12.66
N ARG A 31 -23.72 1.09 12.50
CA ARG A 31 -24.83 1.21 11.57
C ARG A 31 -26.07 1.72 12.32
N ASN A 32 -26.64 2.83 11.90
CA ASN A 32 -28.01 3.22 12.28
C ASN A 32 -28.91 3.13 11.03
N ALA A 33 -30.22 3.34 11.19
CA ALA A 33 -31.19 3.20 10.08
C ALA A 33 -30.90 4.14 8.89
N GLN A 34 -30.41 5.35 9.16
CA GLN A 34 -30.18 6.42 8.17
C GLN A 34 -28.76 6.96 8.20
N GLU A 35 -27.85 6.37 8.96
CA GLU A 35 -26.47 6.84 9.01
C GLU A 35 -25.47 5.73 9.28
N TRP A 36 -24.28 5.90 8.72
CA TRP A 36 -23.08 5.18 9.11
C TRP A 36 -22.19 6.12 9.92
N HIS A 37 -21.80 5.67 11.11
CA HIS A 37 -20.73 6.29 11.89
C HIS A 37 -19.45 5.55 11.61
N VAL A 38 -18.45 6.29 11.14
CA VAL A 38 -17.10 5.81 10.90
C VAL A 38 -16.18 6.57 11.84
N GLU A 39 -15.74 5.92 12.90
CA GLU A 39 -14.88 6.51 13.91
C GLU A 39 -13.50 5.86 13.84
N THR A 40 -12.45 6.67 13.89
CA THR A 40 -11.07 6.18 13.83
C THR A 40 -10.22 6.78 14.93
N TYR A 41 -9.34 5.97 15.49
CA TYR A 41 -8.34 6.42 16.46
C TYR A 41 -6.96 5.91 16.04
N ARG A 42 -6.01 6.82 15.86
CA ARG A 42 -4.62 6.48 15.56
C ARG A 42 -3.81 6.58 16.84
N HIS A 43 -3.24 5.46 17.26
CA HIS A 43 -2.33 5.41 18.41
C HIS A 43 -1.07 6.23 18.12
N PRO A 44 -0.51 6.95 19.12
CA PRO A 44 0.74 7.70 18.96
C PRO A 44 1.90 6.82 18.46
N HIS A 45 1.94 5.56 18.89
CA HIS A 45 2.86 4.55 18.41
C HIS A 45 2.13 3.61 17.45
N GLN A 46 2.50 3.68 16.16
CA GLN A 46 1.82 2.90 15.12
C GLN A 46 2.23 1.42 15.08
N ASN A 47 3.33 1.05 15.76
CA ASN A 47 3.90 -0.30 15.76
C ASN A 47 4.06 -0.86 14.34
N GLU A 48 4.93 -0.24 13.52
CA GLU A 48 5.04 -0.54 12.07
C GLU A 48 5.35 -2.02 11.73
N ASP A 49 5.90 -2.77 12.68
CA ASP A 49 6.18 -4.21 12.54
C ASP A 49 5.02 -5.11 12.99
N ALA A 50 4.02 -4.56 13.70
CA ALA A 50 2.82 -5.29 14.08
C ALA A 50 1.89 -5.39 12.86
N HIS A 51 1.56 -6.63 12.50
CA HIS A 51 0.69 -6.92 11.35
C HIS A 51 -0.53 -7.77 11.72
N ASP A 52 -0.75 -7.96 13.01
CA ASP A 52 -1.94 -8.60 13.55
C ASP A 52 -3.13 -7.65 13.52
N TRP A 53 -4.31 -8.22 13.33
CA TRP A 53 -5.57 -7.51 13.43
C TRP A 53 -6.59 -8.36 14.20
N SER A 54 -7.58 -7.69 14.75
CA SER A 54 -8.73 -8.33 15.38
C SER A 54 -10.00 -7.58 15.05
N ILE A 55 -11.13 -8.28 15.17
CA ILE A 55 -12.46 -7.75 14.93
C ILE A 55 -13.36 -8.22 16.08
N SER A 56 -14.14 -7.30 16.65
CA SER A 56 -15.09 -7.63 17.72
C SER A 56 -16.29 -6.69 17.72
N ASP A 57 -17.45 -7.22 18.11
CA ASP A 57 -18.62 -6.40 18.39
C ASP A 57 -18.46 -5.77 19.77
N THR A 58 -18.50 -4.44 19.84
CA THR A 58 -18.29 -3.69 21.07
C THR A 58 -18.93 -2.31 20.98
N ASN A 59 -19.49 -1.85 22.10
CA ASN A 59 -20.03 -0.49 22.25
C ASN A 59 -19.13 0.40 23.11
N LEU A 60 -17.91 -0.06 23.43
CA LEU A 60 -16.94 0.77 24.11
C LEU A 60 -16.58 1.96 23.21
N LEU A 61 -16.33 3.12 23.82
CA LEU A 61 -15.85 4.28 23.09
C LEU A 61 -14.40 4.08 22.66
N LEU A 62 -13.99 4.76 21.58
CA LEU A 62 -12.58 4.88 21.25
C LEU A 62 -11.91 5.92 22.18
N PRO A 63 -10.58 5.84 22.36
CA PRO A 63 -9.86 6.87 23.09
C PRO A 63 -9.90 8.22 22.36
N GLU A 64 -9.78 9.32 23.12
CA GLU A 64 -9.65 10.66 22.56
C GLU A 64 -8.18 11.02 22.24
N PRO A 65 -7.89 11.80 21.19
CA PRO A 65 -8.84 12.36 20.22
C PRO A 65 -9.17 11.36 19.09
N SER A 66 -10.40 10.84 19.07
CA SER A 66 -10.90 10.05 17.94
C SER A 66 -11.49 10.97 16.87
N VAL A 67 -11.58 10.47 15.63
CA VAL A 67 -12.16 11.21 14.51
C VAL A 67 -13.43 10.49 14.08
N LEU A 68 -14.59 11.08 14.41
CA LEU A 68 -15.90 10.62 13.99
C LEU A 68 -16.35 11.30 12.69
N GLN A 69 -16.66 10.49 11.69
CA GLN A 69 -17.28 10.92 10.44
C GLN A 69 -18.66 10.27 10.30
N ARG A 70 -19.68 11.10 10.04
CA ARG A 70 -21.08 10.65 9.89
C ARG A 70 -21.52 10.79 8.45
N TYR A 71 -22.03 9.70 7.87
CA TYR A 71 -22.53 9.65 6.50
C TYR A 71 -24.02 9.35 6.53
N ILE A 72 -24.82 10.28 6.01
CA ILE A 72 -26.30 10.20 6.04
C ILE A 72 -26.81 9.57 4.74
N PHE A 73 -27.76 8.66 4.89
CA PHE A 73 -28.44 7.94 3.81
C PHE A 73 -29.95 8.03 4.03
N ASN A 74 -30.74 7.94 2.96
CA ASN A 74 -32.20 7.76 3.10
C ASN A 74 -32.52 6.49 3.92
N GLN A 75 -31.77 5.42 3.64
CA GLN A 75 -31.73 4.17 4.38
C GLN A 75 -30.35 3.52 4.17
N THR A 76 -29.73 3.02 5.23
CA THR A 76 -28.43 2.33 5.13
C THR A 76 -28.59 0.91 4.62
N GLY A 77 -27.68 0.48 3.75
CA GLY A 77 -27.47 -0.94 3.44
C GLY A 77 -27.00 -1.72 4.67
N ASP A 78 -27.18 -3.04 4.66
CA ASP A 78 -26.84 -3.94 5.77
C ASP A 78 -25.41 -4.48 5.76
N LYS A 79 -24.60 -3.99 4.82
CA LYS A 79 -23.23 -4.41 4.63
C LYS A 79 -22.32 -3.21 4.44
N ILE A 80 -21.13 -3.34 4.99
CA ILE A 80 -19.99 -2.47 4.69
C ILE A 80 -18.89 -3.32 4.05
N ILE A 81 -18.15 -2.71 3.14
CA ILE A 81 -17.05 -3.35 2.43
C ILE A 81 -15.76 -2.71 2.93
N LEU A 82 -14.89 -3.50 3.54
CA LEU A 82 -13.50 -3.11 3.78
C LEU A 82 -12.65 -3.67 2.66
N SER A 83 -11.80 -2.85 2.05
CA SER A 83 -10.89 -3.30 0.99
C SER A 83 -9.52 -2.66 1.12
N PRO A 84 -8.43 -3.39 0.85
CA PRO A 84 -7.11 -2.79 0.76
C PRO A 84 -6.96 -2.04 -0.55
N ALA A 85 -6.21 -0.95 -0.53
CA ALA A 85 -5.75 -0.23 -1.70
C ALA A 85 -4.29 0.20 -1.49
N LEU A 86 -3.57 0.50 -2.58
CA LEU A 86 -2.25 1.13 -2.45
C LEU A 86 -2.36 2.59 -2.03
N ALA A 87 -1.22 3.22 -1.75
CA ALA A 87 -1.13 4.64 -1.44
C ALA A 87 -1.55 5.51 -2.65
N ASP A 88 -2.04 6.72 -2.39
CA ASP A 88 -2.39 7.75 -3.37
C ASP A 88 -1.19 8.53 -3.91
N ARG A 89 0.00 8.32 -3.33
CA ARG A 89 1.27 8.89 -3.76
C ARG A 89 2.36 7.82 -3.76
N SER A 90 3.39 8.04 -4.56
CA SER A 90 4.55 7.15 -4.63
C SER A 90 5.18 6.93 -3.25
N VAL A 91 5.74 5.75 -3.05
CA VAL A 91 6.35 5.34 -1.78
C VAL A 91 7.83 5.09 -2.02
N VAL A 92 8.67 5.94 -1.43
CA VAL A 92 10.11 5.83 -1.46
C VAL A 92 10.59 4.81 -0.43
N ILE A 93 11.36 3.85 -0.94
CA ILE A 93 11.96 2.78 -0.16
C ILE A 93 13.47 2.98 -0.19
N LYS A 94 14.07 2.98 1.00
CA LYS A 94 15.52 3.05 1.18
C LYS A 94 16.02 1.67 1.63
N PRO A 95 16.87 0.99 0.85
CA PRO A 95 17.60 -0.18 1.33
C PRO A 95 18.37 0.17 2.61
N ILE A 96 18.42 -0.73 3.58
CA ILE A 96 19.18 -0.51 4.82
C ILE A 96 20.67 -0.45 4.51
N ASP A 97 21.14 -1.42 3.74
CA ASP A 97 22.49 -1.48 3.22
C ASP A 97 22.47 -1.03 1.75
N PRO A 98 23.43 -0.21 1.30
CA PRO A 98 23.56 0.15 -0.10
C PRO A 98 23.65 -1.10 -0.99
N LEU A 99 22.87 -1.11 -2.07
CA LEU A 99 22.91 -2.18 -3.06
C LEU A 99 23.64 -1.68 -4.29
N PHE A 100 24.47 -2.53 -4.88
CA PHE A 100 25.23 -2.22 -6.08
C PHE A 100 24.93 -3.27 -7.15
N ILE A 101 24.53 -2.83 -8.34
CA ILE A 101 24.27 -3.70 -9.48
C ILE A 101 25.41 -3.50 -10.47
N PRO A 102 26.35 -4.46 -10.62
CA PRO A 102 27.44 -4.34 -11.58
C PRO A 102 26.95 -4.21 -13.02
N ALA A 103 27.83 -3.75 -13.90
CA ALA A 103 27.56 -3.66 -15.34
C ALA A 103 27.12 -5.03 -15.91
N ASN A 104 26.09 -5.00 -16.77
CA ASN A 104 25.48 -6.16 -17.42
C ASN A 104 24.92 -7.22 -16.44
N GLN A 105 24.51 -6.80 -15.24
CA GLN A 105 23.86 -7.67 -14.25
C GLN A 105 22.41 -7.27 -14.03
N ALA A 106 21.61 -8.20 -13.52
CA ALA A 106 20.21 -7.99 -13.20
C ALA A 106 19.86 -8.57 -11.83
N VAL A 107 18.82 -8.02 -11.20
CA VAL A 107 18.32 -8.47 -9.89
C VAL A 107 16.82 -8.24 -9.77
N THR A 108 16.12 -9.11 -9.04
CA THR A 108 14.76 -8.84 -8.56
C THR A 108 14.81 -8.53 -7.07
N LEU A 109 14.35 -7.35 -6.70
CA LEU A 109 14.14 -6.95 -5.31
C LEU A 109 12.67 -7.05 -4.97
N PHE A 110 12.33 -7.78 -3.93
CA PHE A 110 11.00 -7.73 -3.33
C PHE A 110 10.99 -6.64 -2.28
N VAL A 111 10.17 -5.61 -2.52
CA VAL A 111 10.00 -4.48 -1.61
C VAL A 111 8.56 -4.42 -1.12
N SER A 112 8.30 -3.77 0.02
CA SER A 112 6.99 -3.81 0.65
C SER A 112 6.46 -2.44 1.09
N THR A 113 5.34 -2.00 0.51
CA THR A 113 4.72 -0.70 0.79
C THR A 113 3.47 -0.84 1.67
N PRO A 114 3.17 0.09 2.59
CA PRO A 114 1.94 0.05 3.38
C PRO A 114 0.69 0.16 2.51
N VAL A 115 -0.42 -0.40 2.99
CA VAL A 115 -1.73 -0.34 2.32
C VAL A 115 -2.69 0.61 3.04
N TRP A 116 -3.61 1.15 2.26
CA TRP A 116 -4.74 1.95 2.69
C TRP A 116 -5.93 1.04 2.89
N MET A 117 -6.71 1.36 3.90
CA MET A 117 -8.02 0.78 4.12
C MET A 117 -9.07 1.71 3.52
N ARG A 118 -9.89 1.15 2.65
CA ARG A 118 -11.12 1.79 2.17
C ARG A 118 -12.32 1.16 2.85
N VAL A 119 -13.25 1.99 3.30
CA VAL A 119 -14.56 1.57 3.81
C VAL A 119 -15.62 2.08 2.84
N SER A 120 -16.38 1.18 2.23
CA SER A 120 -17.41 1.51 1.23
C SER A 120 -18.74 0.86 1.59
N THR A 121 -19.85 1.39 1.08
CA THR A 121 -21.17 0.74 1.17
C THR A 121 -21.41 -0.16 -0.04
N THR A 122 -22.32 -1.13 0.08
CA THR A 122 -22.84 -1.87 -1.09
C THR A 122 -23.76 -1.02 -1.97
N GLN A 123 -24.32 0.05 -1.41
CA GLN A 123 -25.08 1.05 -2.15
C GLN A 123 -24.15 1.86 -3.06
N ALA A 124 -24.64 2.23 -4.25
CA ALA A 124 -23.86 3.00 -5.22
C ALA A 124 -23.56 4.41 -4.69
N VAL A 125 -22.34 4.59 -4.19
CA VAL A 125 -21.76 5.88 -3.80
C VAL A 125 -20.45 6.02 -4.57
N ASP A 126 -20.22 7.20 -5.15
CA ASP A 126 -19.08 7.44 -6.06
C ASP A 126 -17.71 7.27 -5.39
N LYS A 127 -17.64 7.41 -4.07
CA LYS A 127 -16.39 7.37 -3.30
C LYS A 127 -16.56 6.49 -2.06
N PRO A 128 -15.48 5.84 -1.59
CA PRO A 128 -15.49 5.21 -0.28
C PRO A 128 -15.81 6.24 0.80
N LEU A 129 -16.44 5.81 1.89
CA LEU A 129 -16.71 6.64 3.06
C LEU A 129 -15.38 7.17 3.62
N ILE A 130 -14.41 6.29 3.84
CA ILE A 130 -13.04 6.66 4.23
C ILE A 130 -12.02 5.92 3.38
N ASP A 131 -10.86 6.56 3.18
CA ASP A 131 -9.69 6.02 2.47
C ASP A 131 -8.42 6.51 3.19
N ILE A 132 -7.94 5.71 4.14
CA ILE A 132 -6.86 6.11 5.06
C ILE A 132 -5.78 5.02 5.15
N PRO A 133 -4.50 5.38 5.42
CA PRO A 133 -3.47 4.39 5.63
C PRO A 133 -3.70 3.62 6.93
N ILE A 134 -3.47 2.30 6.90
CA ILE A 134 -3.46 1.50 8.13
C ILE A 134 -2.26 1.94 8.98
N ILE A 135 -1.05 1.80 8.41
CA ILE A 135 0.19 2.35 8.96
C ILE A 135 0.52 3.60 8.13
N ARG A 136 0.43 4.79 8.74
CA ARG A 136 0.74 6.07 8.09
C ARG A 136 2.25 6.17 7.87
N PRO A 137 2.74 6.12 6.61
CA PRO A 137 4.14 6.41 6.33
C PRO A 137 4.48 7.87 6.63
N THR A 138 5.76 8.24 6.65
CA THR A 138 6.17 9.64 6.78
C THR A 138 6.11 10.35 5.43
N ASP A 139 5.92 11.67 5.41
CA ASP A 139 6.05 12.43 4.18
C ASP A 139 7.53 12.66 3.86
N THR A 140 7.87 12.62 2.58
CA THR A 140 9.23 12.85 2.09
C THR A 140 9.21 13.59 0.76
N TRP A 141 10.33 14.22 0.43
CA TRP A 141 10.56 14.76 -0.90
C TRP A 141 11.42 13.79 -1.70
N PHE A 142 11.03 13.55 -2.94
CA PHE A 142 11.81 12.81 -3.92
C PHE A 142 12.08 13.77 -5.08
N GLY A 143 13.30 14.29 -5.16
CA GLY A 143 13.66 15.41 -6.01
C GLY A 143 15.12 15.83 -5.84
N SER A 144 15.82 16.06 -6.94
CA SER A 144 17.20 16.59 -6.97
C SER A 144 17.30 18.01 -6.41
N SER A 145 16.18 18.74 -6.30
CA SER A 145 16.12 20.01 -5.57
C SER A 145 14.71 20.26 -4.98
N PRO A 146 14.55 21.23 -4.06
CA PRO A 146 13.24 21.56 -3.48
C PRO A 146 12.17 22.03 -4.49
N ILE A 147 12.58 22.40 -5.70
CA ILE A 147 11.69 22.86 -6.78
C ILE A 147 11.55 21.84 -7.93
N ARG A 148 12.35 20.77 -7.91
CA ARG A 148 12.34 19.71 -8.92
C ARG A 148 12.23 18.38 -8.21
N GLY A 149 11.00 17.90 -8.08
CA GLY A 149 10.66 16.67 -7.37
C GLY A 149 9.17 16.54 -7.13
N GLU A 150 8.81 15.54 -6.33
CA GLU A 150 7.45 15.27 -5.88
C GLU A 150 7.39 14.96 -4.39
N ILE A 151 6.23 15.24 -3.80
CA ILE A 151 5.93 14.80 -2.43
C ILE A 151 5.55 13.33 -2.49
N CYS A 152 6.33 12.51 -1.82
CA CYS A 152 6.12 11.07 -1.69
C CYS A 152 5.89 10.69 -0.24
N TYR A 153 5.61 9.42 -0.04
CA TYR A 153 5.72 8.77 1.26
C TYR A 153 7.08 8.11 1.42
N ALA A 154 7.59 8.02 2.64
CA ALA A 154 8.72 7.20 3.00
C ALA A 154 8.30 6.16 4.03
N THR A 155 8.86 4.96 3.90
CA THR A 155 8.67 3.91 4.89
C THR A 155 9.97 3.16 5.11
N LYS A 156 10.21 2.76 6.35
CA LYS A 156 11.36 1.92 6.70
C LYS A 156 11.01 0.49 6.31
N VAL A 157 11.71 -0.05 5.32
CA VAL A 157 11.51 -1.43 4.90
C VAL A 157 12.77 -2.00 4.28
N PHE A 158 12.91 -3.29 4.45
CA PHE A 158 13.94 -4.07 3.83
C PHE A 158 13.50 -4.48 2.43
N GLY A 159 14.22 -4.05 1.40
CA GLY A 159 14.25 -4.79 0.15
C GLY A 159 14.93 -6.14 0.40
N ARG A 160 14.36 -7.24 -0.11
CA ARG A 160 14.95 -8.57 -0.04
C ARG A 160 15.11 -9.13 -1.44
N ILE A 161 16.22 -9.82 -1.70
CA ILE A 161 16.40 -10.58 -2.94
C ILE A 161 15.58 -11.87 -2.88
N GLU A 162 15.56 -12.52 -1.72
CA GLU A 162 14.78 -13.73 -1.49
C GLU A 162 13.43 -13.39 -0.85
N LEU A 163 12.34 -13.74 -1.53
CA LEU A 163 10.98 -13.55 -1.02
C LEU A 163 10.76 -14.22 0.35
N ALA A 164 11.40 -15.37 0.60
CA ALA A 164 11.29 -16.09 1.88
C ALA A 164 11.77 -15.25 3.08
N GLN A 165 12.63 -14.25 2.86
CA GLN A 165 13.11 -13.34 3.88
C GLN A 165 12.16 -12.16 4.15
N LEU A 166 11.08 -12.03 3.37
CA LEU A 166 9.99 -11.10 3.66
C LEU A 166 8.90 -11.83 4.44
N PRO A 167 8.63 -11.45 5.71
CA PRO A 167 7.48 -11.98 6.42
C PRO A 167 6.18 -11.61 5.68
N ILE A 168 5.14 -12.42 5.87
CA ILE A 168 3.79 -12.09 5.41
C ILE A 168 3.25 -10.99 6.32
N ARG A 169 2.81 -9.88 5.74
CA ARG A 169 2.39 -8.68 6.46
C ARG A 169 1.03 -8.22 5.94
N ALA A 170 -0.02 -8.34 6.76
CA ALA A 170 -1.41 -8.10 6.33
C ALA A 170 -1.70 -6.66 5.88
N PHE A 171 -0.86 -5.70 6.30
CA PHE A 171 -1.02 -4.27 6.01
C PHE A 171 0.01 -3.76 4.99
N ARG A 172 0.71 -4.64 4.27
CA ARG A 172 1.69 -4.25 3.27
C ARG A 172 1.57 -5.08 2.00
N ALA A 173 1.80 -4.43 0.87
CA ALA A 173 1.84 -5.06 -0.44
C ALA A 173 3.28 -5.31 -0.87
N VAL A 174 3.56 -6.48 -1.42
CA VAL A 174 4.85 -6.82 -2.03
C VAL A 174 4.85 -6.34 -3.47
N THR A 175 5.87 -5.58 -3.83
CA THR A 175 6.18 -5.17 -5.21
C THR A 175 7.50 -5.82 -5.62
N PRO A 176 7.53 -6.74 -6.59
CA PRO A 176 8.77 -7.15 -7.23
C PRO A 176 9.30 -6.00 -8.09
N VAL A 177 10.56 -5.64 -7.91
CA VAL A 177 11.26 -4.64 -8.71
C VAL A 177 12.40 -5.36 -9.43
N TYR A 178 12.21 -5.59 -10.73
CA TYR A 178 13.23 -6.19 -11.58
C TYR A 178 14.09 -5.08 -12.18
N ILE A 179 15.41 -5.15 -11.97
CA ILE A 179 16.35 -4.13 -12.41
C ILE A 179 17.42 -4.80 -13.26
N GLU A 180 17.59 -4.31 -14.49
CA GLU A 180 18.69 -4.68 -15.39
C GLU A 180 19.63 -3.49 -15.56
N ASN A 181 20.92 -3.72 -15.33
CA ASN A 181 21.96 -2.74 -15.62
C ASN A 181 22.64 -3.04 -16.96
N HIS A 182 22.15 -2.41 -18.04
CA HIS A 182 22.78 -2.42 -19.36
C HIS A 182 23.87 -1.34 -19.50
N GLY A 183 24.25 -0.71 -18.38
CA GLY A 183 25.34 0.25 -18.33
C GLY A 183 26.71 -0.41 -18.30
N SER A 184 27.76 0.41 -18.42
CA SER A 184 29.16 0.00 -18.35
C SER A 184 29.78 0.21 -16.98
N GLN A 185 29.00 0.73 -16.02
CA GLN A 185 29.43 1.00 -14.65
C GLN A 185 28.50 0.32 -13.66
N THR A 186 29.04 0.01 -12.48
CA THR A 186 28.24 -0.44 -11.34
C THR A 186 27.29 0.67 -10.89
N MET A 187 26.00 0.36 -10.75
CA MET A 187 24.98 1.30 -10.32
C MET A 187 24.65 1.12 -8.83
N PRO A 188 24.81 2.15 -7.99
CA PRO A 188 24.29 2.14 -6.62
C PRO A 188 22.78 2.37 -6.61
N ILE A 189 22.06 1.62 -5.77
CA ILE A 189 20.62 1.77 -5.53
C ILE A 189 20.43 2.28 -4.10
N GLU A 190 20.18 3.59 -3.95
CA GLU A 190 20.03 4.24 -2.66
C GLU A 190 18.58 4.46 -2.26
N ARG A 191 17.73 4.81 -3.22
CA ARG A 191 16.29 5.06 -3.02
C ARG A 191 15.54 4.55 -4.24
N ILE A 192 14.45 3.83 -3.99
CA ILE A 192 13.54 3.31 -5.01
C ILE A 192 12.19 3.99 -4.81
N ASN A 193 11.70 4.73 -5.79
CA ASN A 193 10.41 5.41 -5.74
C ASN A 193 9.31 4.52 -6.33
N ILE A 194 8.54 3.81 -5.51
CA ILE A 194 7.50 2.89 -6.01
C ILE A 194 6.24 3.68 -6.40
N PRO A 195 5.79 3.65 -7.67
CA PRO A 195 4.63 4.43 -8.14
C PRO A 195 3.31 3.75 -7.78
N THR A 196 3.07 3.58 -6.48
CA THR A 196 1.91 2.90 -5.86
C THR A 196 0.55 3.35 -6.42
N ALA A 197 0.38 4.63 -6.76
CA ALA A 197 -0.87 5.13 -7.32
C ALA A 197 -1.21 4.54 -8.70
N LEU A 198 -0.20 4.07 -9.45
CA LEU A 198 -0.33 3.47 -10.77
C LEU A 198 -0.42 1.94 -10.73
N LEU A 199 -0.26 1.33 -9.55
CA LEU A 199 -0.22 -0.12 -9.40
C LEU A 199 -1.59 -0.65 -8.94
N PRO A 200 -2.13 -1.69 -9.59
CA PRO A 200 -3.23 -2.47 -9.03
C PRO A 200 -2.75 -3.34 -7.86
N LEU A 201 -3.68 -3.72 -6.99
CA LEU A 201 -3.43 -4.55 -5.81
C LEU A 201 -4.16 -5.89 -5.93
N TYR A 202 -3.46 -6.97 -5.63
CA TYR A 202 -3.96 -8.34 -5.65
C TYR A 202 -3.75 -9.00 -4.28
N SER A 203 -4.56 -9.99 -3.97
CA SER A 203 -4.35 -10.89 -2.82
C SER A 203 -4.02 -12.29 -3.32
N ALA A 204 -2.91 -12.85 -2.85
CA ALA A 204 -2.53 -14.22 -3.11
C ALA A 204 -3.11 -15.19 -2.07
N THR A 205 -3.14 -16.48 -2.39
CA THR A 205 -3.66 -17.53 -1.50
C THR A 205 -2.85 -17.71 -0.21
N ASP A 206 -1.59 -17.26 -0.18
CA ASP A 206 -0.73 -17.27 1.01
C ASP A 206 -1.04 -16.10 1.98
N GLY A 207 -1.99 -15.22 1.64
CA GLY A 207 -2.38 -14.06 2.44
C GLY A 207 -1.55 -12.80 2.15
N ARG A 208 -0.55 -12.85 1.27
CA ARG A 208 0.18 -11.65 0.85
C ARG A 208 -0.66 -10.81 -0.09
N LEU A 209 -0.48 -9.51 0.03
CA LEU A 209 -0.89 -8.56 -0.99
C LEU A 209 0.25 -8.35 -1.98
N TRP A 210 -0.07 -8.29 -3.27
CA TRP A 210 0.88 -8.23 -4.38
C TRP A 210 0.52 -7.12 -5.35
N THR A 211 1.55 -6.56 -5.96
CA THR A 211 1.45 -5.69 -7.13
C THR A 211 2.17 -6.36 -8.31
N PRO A 212 1.92 -5.93 -9.56
CA PRO A 212 2.69 -6.40 -10.70
C PRO A 212 4.17 -6.04 -10.57
N THR A 213 5.02 -6.81 -11.27
CA THR A 213 6.47 -6.53 -11.32
C THR A 213 6.70 -5.17 -11.95
N LEU A 214 7.59 -4.40 -11.33
CA LEU A 214 8.11 -3.16 -11.86
C LEU A 214 9.46 -3.44 -12.52
N ALA A 215 9.51 -3.42 -13.84
CA ALA A 215 10.72 -3.66 -14.62
C ALA A 215 11.45 -2.35 -14.93
N VAL A 216 12.75 -2.34 -14.69
CA VAL A 216 13.64 -1.19 -14.82
C VAL A 216 14.82 -1.56 -15.70
N GLU A 217 15.01 -0.81 -16.78
CA GLU A 217 16.24 -0.87 -17.57
C GLU A 217 17.08 0.37 -17.29
N LEU A 218 18.28 0.16 -16.74
CA LEU A 218 19.31 1.17 -16.58
C LEU A 218 20.22 1.14 -17.81
N THR A 219 20.42 2.29 -18.45
CA THR A 219 21.28 2.41 -19.64
C THR A 219 22.34 3.48 -19.42
N ASN A 220 23.49 3.33 -20.08
CA ASN A 220 24.45 4.42 -20.20
C ASN A 220 23.86 5.62 -20.95
N ASN A 221 24.44 6.81 -20.72
CA ASN A 221 24.24 8.08 -21.46
C ASN A 221 23.30 9.12 -20.85
N GLY A 222 23.11 9.15 -19.52
CA GLY A 222 22.32 10.19 -18.85
C GLY A 222 20.84 10.23 -19.24
N ARG A 223 20.35 9.17 -19.92
CA ARG A 223 18.92 8.96 -20.18
C ARG A 223 18.25 8.46 -18.91
N ALA A 224 17.03 8.92 -18.67
CA ALA A 224 16.22 8.42 -17.57
C ALA A 224 16.04 6.89 -17.70
N PRO A 225 16.04 6.15 -16.58
CA PRO A 225 15.72 4.72 -16.57
C PRO A 225 14.41 4.45 -17.30
N LYS A 226 14.35 3.39 -18.11
CA LYS A 226 13.06 2.96 -18.68
C LYS A 226 12.32 2.15 -17.65
N LEU A 227 11.04 2.49 -17.48
CA LEU A 227 10.16 1.87 -16.51
C LEU A 227 8.99 1.20 -17.21
N ARG A 228 8.67 -0.02 -16.79
CA ARG A 228 7.51 -0.76 -17.29
C ARG A 228 6.85 -1.52 -16.14
N ILE A 229 5.53 -1.47 -16.09
CA ILE A 229 4.74 -2.35 -15.22
C ILE A 229 4.42 -3.62 -16.01
N ASP A 230 4.74 -4.79 -15.46
CA ASP A 230 4.41 -6.06 -16.08
C ASP A 230 2.89 -6.29 -16.12
N ASN A 231 2.41 -6.90 -17.19
CA ASN A 231 0.99 -7.26 -17.33
C ASN A 231 0.61 -8.51 -16.52
N ARG A 232 1.59 -9.16 -15.87
CA ARG A 232 1.41 -10.37 -15.07
C ARG A 232 2.10 -10.19 -13.72
N LEU A 233 1.55 -10.85 -12.70
CA LEU A 233 2.22 -10.96 -11.41
C LEU A 233 3.45 -11.85 -11.51
N HIS A 234 4.41 -11.62 -10.61
CA HIS A 234 5.57 -12.48 -10.46
C HIS A 234 5.15 -13.93 -10.17
N SER A 235 5.89 -14.92 -10.69
CA SER A 235 5.53 -16.34 -10.56
C SER A 235 5.36 -16.80 -9.12
N GLN A 236 6.14 -16.22 -8.20
CA GLN A 236 6.04 -16.52 -6.76
C GLN A 236 4.77 -15.99 -6.07
N ALA A 237 3.99 -15.10 -6.72
CA ALA A 237 2.69 -14.69 -6.19
C ALA A 237 1.64 -15.82 -6.29
N GLY A 238 1.89 -16.84 -7.11
CA GLY A 238 0.97 -17.96 -7.30
C GLY A 238 -0.38 -17.51 -7.84
N VAL A 239 -1.46 -18.07 -7.26
CA VAL A 239 -2.84 -17.67 -7.61
C VAL A 239 -3.21 -16.43 -6.80
N ALA A 240 -3.59 -15.36 -7.50
CA ALA A 240 -4.01 -14.13 -6.87
C ALA A 240 -5.28 -13.55 -7.50
N THR A 241 -6.05 -12.82 -6.70
CA THR A 241 -7.30 -12.17 -7.08
C THR A 241 -7.14 -10.67 -6.95
N LEU A 242 -7.67 -9.90 -7.91
CA LEU A 242 -7.65 -8.44 -7.86
C LEU A 242 -8.47 -7.94 -6.65
N GLN A 243 -7.88 -7.06 -5.84
CA GLN A 243 -8.52 -6.42 -4.69
C GLN A 243 -8.87 -4.96 -4.97
N SER A 244 -7.98 -4.22 -5.64
CA SER A 244 -8.25 -2.85 -6.07
C SER A 244 -7.53 -2.52 -7.36
N THR A 245 -8.17 -1.74 -8.22
CA THR A 245 -7.51 -1.14 -9.38
C THR A 245 -6.49 -0.09 -8.95
N ALA A 246 -5.62 0.31 -9.88
CA ALA A 246 -4.79 1.50 -9.71
C ALA A 246 -5.65 2.73 -9.41
N ARG A 247 -5.11 3.68 -8.66
CA ARG A 247 -5.79 4.94 -8.31
C ARG A 247 -5.80 5.92 -9.47
N VAL A 248 -4.74 5.91 -10.28
CA VAL A 248 -4.58 6.78 -11.44
C VAL A 248 -4.58 5.92 -12.70
N ALA A 249 -5.43 6.30 -13.66
CA ALA A 249 -5.59 5.64 -14.94
C ALA A 249 -4.71 6.32 -16.01
N ASN A 250 -3.39 6.37 -15.83
CA ASN A 250 -2.48 6.71 -16.93
C ASN A 250 -1.00 6.39 -16.59
N PRO A 251 -0.35 5.42 -17.25
CA PRO A 251 1.08 5.15 -17.09
C PRO A 251 2.00 6.09 -17.90
N ASP A 252 1.48 6.96 -18.77
CA ASP A 252 2.32 7.69 -19.75
C ASP A 252 3.23 8.77 -19.15
N ASN A 253 3.08 9.09 -17.86
CA ASN A 253 3.90 10.07 -17.15
C ASN A 253 4.52 9.47 -15.88
N PHE A 254 5.46 8.53 -16.03
CA PHE A 254 6.34 8.18 -14.92
C PHE A 254 7.35 9.31 -14.69
N VAL A 255 7.28 9.97 -13.53
CA VAL A 255 8.34 10.86 -13.05
C VAL A 255 9.30 10.01 -12.21
N GLY A 256 10.56 9.91 -12.64
CA GLY A 256 11.74 9.37 -11.93
C GLY A 256 11.52 8.22 -10.92
N LEU A 257 11.90 6.98 -11.28
CA LEU A 257 11.89 5.84 -10.34
C LEU A 257 13.07 5.83 -9.37
N PHE A 258 14.20 6.41 -9.78
CA PHE A 258 15.43 6.46 -8.98
C PHE A 258 15.94 7.89 -8.95
N GLU A 259 16.47 8.25 -7.79
CA GLU A 259 17.34 9.40 -7.64
C GLU A 259 18.62 8.90 -7.01
N HIS A 260 19.72 9.32 -7.62
CA HIS A 260 21.06 9.14 -7.10
C HIS A 260 21.47 10.49 -6.51
N PHE A 261 21.98 10.51 -5.27
CA PHE A 261 22.59 11.70 -4.71
C PHE A 261 24.06 11.83 -5.17
N PHE A 262 24.32 11.99 -6.47
CA PHE A 262 25.65 12.40 -6.93
C PHE A 262 25.55 13.24 -8.22
N ASP A 263 25.69 14.56 -8.04
CA ASP A 263 26.57 15.38 -8.89
C ASP A 263 28.01 15.22 -8.39
#